data_AF-A0A1B0FDY6-F1
#
_entry.id   AF-A0A1B0FDY6-F1
#
_cell.length_a   1.000
_cell.length_b   1.000
_cell.length_c   1.000
_cell.angle_alpha   90.00
_cell.angle_beta   90.00
_cell.angle_gamma   90.00
#
_symmetry.space_group_name_H-M   'P 1'
#
loop_
_entity.id
_entity.type
_entity.pdbx_description
1 polymer ?
#
loop_
_entity_poly.entity_id
_entity_poly.type
_entity_poly.pdbx_seq_one_letter_code
_entity_poly.pdbx_strand_id
1 'polypeptide(L)'
;MMENSVHYIELSKNLIRFDAVSQLTNVFFDDSNKQIFAVRSGGTTGVVVKGPSEDKIISFCMNDRGPIRSIKFSPNNQILAVQRRENSVEFICFQGDQPSLQNIIVHQVKALVYGFVWVHNRECALISNAGVEIFTIITEKNQVKSLKSMSMSIKWFAWCSESNIAILSTTDSNHTLMPILIKQKSITKLPKLELSNPNREVQESKVTLGQIYGIMAVLILQAASDSGMIEVEVYLLNGPGLAPRKSHVLRLGLVGCFAINTLDNLIVVHHQASATSLVFDIALSGEVINEVTYHKPITTPRNIRPFALKLPSLSPDDSTNWVLFQPNIVIDAKLGCMWYLNLDIEAFCTLISDRIRLTEFLLQRESGKPVLLKVLKQLVQDQYNGSLLPVLETIFNKVNKIYASWVQTELQNQTAQPSNVKTTAKSAAPPKVLIEQLDMYSHVFQPIAGKPQCETILLLYLQSLEKHNVAAQEELSKLLITELIRNQNYETLRRLVSYSLIMESKTIACFLLSHSNEAPVITQVALDMLSKIKANDIIIEVLLGQSKVVDALRLAKHTTTLDDMSISARKFLEAALKTGDDMIFYSVFKFFQMRNLKQHGSMDFLKTEQCAEFVQHYNNMETKE
;
A
#
# COMPACT_ATOMS: atom_id res chain seq x y z
N MET A 1 -33.23 20.32 9.30
CA MET A 1 -31.86 19.91 9.67
C MET A 1 -31.72 18.46 9.25
N MET A 2 -31.11 18.19 8.09
CA MET A 2 -30.83 16.82 7.67
C MET A 2 -29.74 16.28 8.59
N GLU A 3 -30.01 15.19 9.31
CA GLU A 3 -28.96 14.42 9.95
C GLU A 3 -27.87 14.15 8.90
N ASN A 4 -26.62 14.50 9.21
CA ASN A 4 -25.48 14.17 8.36
C ASN A 4 -25.34 12.64 8.32
N SER A 5 -26.09 11.98 7.44
CA SER A 5 -25.96 10.55 7.22
C SER A 5 -24.55 10.26 6.74
N VAL A 6 -23.85 9.38 7.45
CA VAL A 6 -22.49 8.98 7.07
C VAL A 6 -22.56 8.12 5.80
N HIS A 7 -21.87 8.55 4.75
CA HIS A 7 -21.73 7.83 3.48
C HIS A 7 -20.27 7.42 3.27
N TYR A 8 -20.03 6.26 2.68
CA TYR A 8 -18.68 5.75 2.42
C TYR A 8 -18.33 5.63 0.93
N ILE A 9 -19.29 5.88 0.04
CA ILE A 9 -19.07 5.98 -1.41
C ILE A 9 -19.55 7.34 -1.87
N GLU A 10 -18.75 8.02 -2.66
CA GLU A 10 -19.13 9.27 -3.30
C GLU A 10 -18.70 9.30 -4.77
N LEU A 11 -19.36 10.14 -5.56
CA LEU A 11 -18.92 10.40 -6.93
C LEU A 11 -17.72 11.36 -6.93
N SER A 12 -16.86 11.23 -7.93
CA SER A 12 -15.73 12.12 -8.14
C SER A 12 -16.19 13.57 -8.28
N LYS A 13 -15.45 14.49 -7.65
CA LYS A 13 -15.69 15.93 -7.76
C LYS A 13 -15.45 16.44 -9.19
N ASN A 14 -14.45 15.88 -9.86
CA ASN A 14 -14.15 16.17 -11.25
C ASN A 14 -15.03 15.27 -12.13
N LEU A 15 -16.03 15.89 -12.75
CA LEU A 15 -17.01 15.26 -13.62
C LEU A 15 -16.57 15.41 -15.08
N ILE A 16 -16.59 14.32 -15.83
CA ILE A 16 -16.39 14.36 -17.28
C ILE A 16 -17.75 14.59 -17.94
N ARG A 17 -17.95 15.79 -18.52
CA ARG A 17 -19.15 16.11 -19.30
C ARG A 17 -18.95 15.80 -20.78
N PHE A 18 -19.95 15.21 -21.43
CA PHE A 18 -19.99 14.92 -22.87
C PHE A 18 -21.37 15.22 -23.44
N ASP A 19 -21.51 15.21 -24.76
CA ASP A 19 -22.80 15.46 -25.41
C ASP A 19 -23.77 14.31 -25.09
N ALA A 20 -24.88 14.65 -24.44
CA ALA A 20 -25.88 13.68 -24.02
C ALA A 20 -26.49 12.93 -25.22
N VAL A 21 -26.89 11.68 -24.96
CA VAL A 21 -27.65 10.88 -25.92
C VAL A 21 -28.93 11.62 -26.31
N SER A 22 -29.15 11.70 -27.61
CA SER A 22 -30.33 12.34 -28.20
C SER A 22 -30.73 11.58 -29.48
N GLN A 23 -31.76 12.04 -30.18
CA GLN A 23 -32.10 11.47 -31.49
C GLN A 23 -30.96 11.57 -32.52
N LEU A 24 -30.04 12.52 -32.34
CA LEU A 24 -28.92 12.76 -33.24
C LEU A 24 -27.57 12.30 -32.66
N THR A 25 -27.47 12.09 -31.35
CA THR A 25 -26.21 11.77 -30.66
C THR A 25 -26.27 10.39 -30.03
N ASN A 26 -25.33 9.53 -30.41
CA ASN A 26 -25.09 8.22 -29.78
C ASN A 26 -23.82 8.28 -28.94
N VAL A 27 -23.80 7.52 -27.84
CA VAL A 27 -22.66 7.51 -26.90
C VAL A 27 -22.12 6.09 -26.74
N PHE A 28 -20.80 5.94 -26.82
CA PHE A 28 -20.09 4.67 -26.67
C PHE A 28 -18.96 4.80 -25.65
N PHE A 29 -18.65 3.71 -24.96
CA PHE A 29 -17.56 3.66 -23.99
C PHE A 29 -16.52 2.61 -24.40
N ASP A 30 -15.26 3.02 -24.43
CA ASP A 30 -14.10 2.17 -24.65
C ASP A 30 -13.51 1.78 -23.29
N ASP A 31 -13.76 0.52 -22.91
CA ASP A 31 -13.34 -0.06 -21.63
C ASP A 31 -11.82 -0.25 -21.50
N SER A 32 -11.09 -0.31 -22.61
CA SER A 32 -9.63 -0.47 -22.62
C SER A 32 -8.92 0.85 -22.35
N ASN A 33 -9.32 1.92 -23.05
CA ASN A 33 -8.72 3.25 -22.88
C ASN A 33 -9.46 4.13 -21.86
N LYS A 34 -10.59 3.66 -21.32
CA LYS A 34 -11.52 4.39 -20.44
C LYS A 34 -11.99 5.72 -21.08
N GLN A 35 -12.29 5.68 -22.37
CA GLN A 35 -12.69 6.85 -23.17
C GLN A 35 -14.19 6.79 -23.50
N ILE A 36 -14.84 7.96 -23.55
CA ILE A 36 -16.22 8.11 -23.99
C ILE A 36 -16.27 8.79 -25.35
N PHE A 37 -17.08 8.24 -26.26
CA PHE A 37 -17.29 8.73 -27.62
C PHE A 37 -18.71 9.27 -27.73
N ALA A 38 -18.86 10.56 -28.02
CA ALA A 38 -20.13 11.14 -28.44
C ALA A 38 -20.12 11.29 -29.97
N VAL A 39 -21.03 10.59 -30.63
CA VAL A 39 -21.14 10.50 -32.09
C VAL A 39 -22.42 11.17 -32.54
N ARG A 40 -22.32 12.30 -33.23
CA ARG A 40 -23.44 13.05 -33.76
C ARG A 40 -23.66 12.74 -35.24
N SER A 41 -24.84 12.24 -35.59
CA SER A 41 -25.28 12.01 -36.96
C SER A 41 -26.07 13.20 -37.51
N GLY A 42 -25.88 13.54 -38.79
CA GLY A 42 -26.50 14.73 -39.42
C GLY A 42 -25.84 15.20 -40.72
N GLY A 43 -25.46 14.25 -41.60
CA GLY A 43 -24.73 14.52 -42.85
C GLY A 43 -23.25 14.16 -42.76
N THR A 44 -22.48 14.90 -41.96
CA THR A 44 -21.12 14.52 -41.55
C THR A 44 -21.17 14.02 -40.12
N THR A 45 -20.61 12.84 -39.85
CA THR A 45 -20.57 12.28 -38.49
C THR A 45 -19.50 12.97 -37.68
N GLY A 46 -19.89 13.84 -36.76
CA GLY A 46 -18.97 14.46 -35.80
C GLY A 46 -18.74 13.55 -34.61
N VAL A 47 -17.47 13.34 -34.23
CA VAL A 47 -17.10 12.51 -33.08
C VAL A 47 -16.29 13.35 -32.11
N VAL A 48 -16.70 13.34 -30.84
CA VAL A 48 -15.97 13.94 -29.73
C VAL A 48 -15.62 12.82 -28.75
N VAL A 49 -14.33 12.67 -28.46
CA VAL A 49 -13.81 11.66 -27.56
C VAL A 49 -13.20 12.35 -26.35
N LYS A 50 -13.61 11.92 -25.16
CA LYS A 50 -13.08 12.41 -23.89
C LYS A 50 -12.53 11.24 -23.09
N GLY A 51 -11.32 11.42 -22.57
CA GLY A 51 -10.65 10.42 -21.75
C GLY A 51 -10.77 10.71 -20.25
N PRO A 52 -10.06 9.92 -19.42
CA PRO A 52 -9.98 10.14 -17.97
C PRO A 52 -9.28 11.46 -17.59
N SER A 53 -8.47 12.03 -18.48
CA SER A 53 -7.78 13.31 -18.30
C SER A 53 -8.54 14.41 -19.05
N GLU A 54 -8.90 15.48 -18.35
CA GLU A 54 -9.66 16.62 -18.89
C GLU A 54 -8.97 17.29 -20.09
N ASP A 55 -7.64 17.22 -20.17
CA ASP A 55 -6.83 17.90 -21.19
C ASP A 55 -6.87 17.21 -22.57
N LYS A 56 -7.28 15.94 -22.63
CA LYS A 56 -7.25 15.15 -23.87
C LYS A 56 -8.64 15.00 -24.46
N ILE A 57 -9.06 16.02 -25.22
CA ILE A 57 -10.25 15.98 -26.05
C ILE A 57 -9.82 15.75 -27.50
N ILE A 58 -10.32 14.68 -28.13
CA ILE A 58 -10.10 14.42 -29.55
C ILE A 58 -11.42 14.70 -30.27
N SER A 59 -11.40 15.59 -31.26
CA SER A 59 -12.58 15.88 -32.09
C SER A 59 -12.24 15.77 -33.56
N PHE A 60 -13.08 15.02 -34.28
CA PHE A 60 -12.91 14.80 -35.71
C PHE A 60 -14.26 14.55 -36.39
N CYS A 61 -14.24 14.59 -37.72
CA CYS A 61 -15.38 14.26 -38.56
C CYS A 61 -15.09 13.02 -39.39
N MET A 62 -16.10 12.20 -39.62
CA MET A 62 -16.03 11.05 -40.51
C MET A 62 -17.29 10.95 -41.38
N ASN A 63 -17.18 10.22 -42.49
CA ASN A 63 -18.31 10.02 -43.40
C ASN A 63 -19.41 9.21 -42.70
N ASP A 64 -20.66 9.65 -42.85
CA ASP A 64 -21.80 8.89 -42.38
C ASP A 64 -21.99 7.66 -43.27
N ARG A 65 -21.71 6.49 -42.69
CA ARG A 65 -21.85 5.18 -43.33
C ARG A 65 -22.86 4.29 -42.60
N GLY A 66 -23.82 4.91 -41.91
CA GLY A 66 -24.88 4.22 -41.17
C GLY A 66 -24.63 4.14 -39.66
N PRO A 67 -25.40 3.31 -38.93
CA PRO A 67 -25.29 3.21 -37.48
C PRO A 67 -23.96 2.58 -37.04
N ILE A 68 -23.46 2.99 -35.89
CA ILE A 68 -22.28 2.43 -35.23
C ILE A 68 -22.75 1.49 -34.12
N ARG A 69 -22.18 0.28 -34.06
CA ARG A 69 -22.40 -0.68 -32.97
C ARG A 69 -21.31 -0.58 -31.91
N SER A 70 -20.07 -0.40 -32.33
CA SER A 70 -18.91 -0.26 -31.44
C SER A 70 -17.84 0.60 -32.11
N ILE A 71 -17.16 1.42 -31.32
CA ILE A 71 -16.11 2.34 -31.76
C ILE A 71 -15.05 2.44 -30.66
N LYS A 72 -13.78 2.21 -30.99
CA LYS A 72 -12.66 2.24 -30.02
C LYS A 72 -11.36 2.68 -30.69
N PHE A 73 -10.54 3.42 -29.96
CA PHE A 73 -9.20 3.79 -30.41
C PHE A 73 -8.17 2.71 -30.08
N SER A 74 -7.12 2.60 -30.90
CA SER A 74 -5.90 1.91 -30.51
C SER A 74 -5.29 2.59 -29.27
N PRO A 75 -4.48 1.91 -28.44
CA PRO A 75 -3.94 2.48 -27.20
C PRO A 75 -3.16 3.80 -27.36
N ASN A 76 -2.61 4.05 -28.55
CA ASN A 76 -1.90 5.28 -28.90
C ASN A 76 -2.77 6.32 -29.66
N ASN A 77 -4.07 6.09 -29.78
CA ASN A 77 -5.05 6.91 -30.50
C ASN A 77 -4.73 7.16 -31.99
N GLN A 78 -3.96 6.27 -32.64
CA GLN A 78 -3.56 6.43 -34.05
C GLN A 78 -4.46 5.69 -35.04
N ILE A 79 -5.20 4.68 -34.58
CA ILE A 79 -6.10 3.88 -35.41
C ILE A 79 -7.46 3.81 -34.71
N LEU A 80 -8.51 4.23 -35.38
CA LEU A 80 -9.88 4.10 -34.92
C LEU A 80 -10.50 2.85 -35.53
N ALA A 81 -11.01 1.96 -34.69
CA ALA A 81 -11.78 0.80 -35.11
C ALA A 81 -13.27 1.09 -34.97
N VAL A 82 -14.05 0.84 -36.02
CA VAL A 82 -15.50 1.08 -36.07
C VAL A 82 -16.21 -0.17 -36.59
N GLN A 83 -17.13 -0.71 -35.80
CA GLN A 83 -18.02 -1.78 -36.21
C GLN A 83 -19.39 -1.21 -36.53
N ARG A 84 -19.80 -1.31 -37.79
CA ARG A 84 -21.13 -0.90 -38.29
C ARG A 84 -22.02 -2.09 -38.60
N ARG A 85 -21.41 -3.14 -39.15
CA ARG A 85 -22.08 -4.39 -39.51
C ARG A 85 -21.74 -5.48 -38.52
N GLU A 86 -22.54 -6.54 -38.52
CA GLU A 86 -22.39 -7.64 -37.57
C GLU A 86 -21.23 -8.57 -37.92
N ASN A 87 -20.60 -8.41 -39.09
CA ASN A 87 -19.58 -9.32 -39.62
C ASN A 87 -18.35 -8.57 -40.19
N SER A 88 -18.15 -7.30 -39.81
CA SER A 88 -16.99 -6.53 -40.28
C SER A 88 -16.58 -5.43 -39.31
N VAL A 89 -15.27 -5.14 -39.27
CA VAL A 89 -14.70 -4.01 -38.54
C VAL A 89 -13.89 -3.14 -39.52
N GLU A 90 -14.12 -1.84 -39.48
CA GLU A 90 -13.43 -0.82 -40.27
C GLU A 90 -12.29 -0.21 -39.44
N PHE A 91 -11.14 0.04 -40.04
CA PHE A 91 -10.00 0.71 -39.41
C PHE A 91 -9.66 2.00 -40.16
N ILE A 92 -9.68 3.11 -39.43
CA ILE A 92 -9.41 4.45 -39.94
C ILE A 92 -8.12 4.95 -39.29
N CYS A 93 -7.11 5.23 -40.09
CA CYS A 93 -5.82 5.72 -39.60
C CYS A 93 -5.84 7.24 -39.43
N PHE A 94 -5.16 7.75 -38.40
CA PHE A 94 -5.03 9.18 -38.14
C PHE A 94 -3.69 9.71 -38.64
N GLN A 95 -3.70 10.93 -39.17
CA GLN A 95 -2.50 11.71 -39.50
C GLN A 95 -2.54 12.99 -38.67
N GLY A 96 -1.77 13.02 -37.58
CA GLY A 96 -1.98 14.01 -36.53
C GLY A 96 -3.37 13.82 -35.91
N ASP A 97 -4.15 14.89 -35.81
CA ASP A 97 -5.49 14.87 -35.18
C ASP A 97 -6.63 14.60 -36.18
N GLN A 98 -6.32 14.34 -37.45
CA GLN A 98 -7.33 14.17 -38.50
C GLN A 98 -7.37 12.74 -39.06
N PRO A 99 -8.57 12.18 -39.31
CA PRO A 99 -8.72 10.85 -39.88
C PRO A 99 -8.43 10.84 -41.38
N SER A 100 -7.66 9.86 -41.83
CA SER A 100 -7.45 9.58 -43.26
C SER A 100 -8.64 8.79 -43.83
N LEU A 101 -9.66 9.51 -44.28
CA LEU A 101 -10.93 8.90 -44.76
C LEU A 101 -10.82 8.23 -46.14
N GLN A 102 -9.71 8.41 -46.86
CA GLN A 102 -9.50 7.84 -48.19
C GLN A 102 -9.11 6.36 -48.14
N ASN A 103 -8.46 5.91 -47.05
CA ASN A 103 -7.85 4.60 -46.92
C ASN A 103 -8.45 3.82 -45.73
N ILE A 104 -9.76 3.63 -45.72
CA ILE A 104 -10.44 2.84 -44.69
C ILE A 104 -10.20 1.35 -44.97
N ILE A 105 -9.58 0.66 -44.02
CA ILE A 105 -9.29 -0.78 -44.13
C ILE A 105 -10.47 -1.55 -43.55
N VAL A 106 -11.08 -2.44 -44.33
CA VAL A 106 -12.23 -3.25 -43.87
C VAL A 106 -11.81 -4.69 -43.66
N HIS A 107 -11.96 -5.19 -42.44
CA HIS A 107 -11.80 -6.60 -42.13
C HIS A 107 -13.17 -7.26 -42.07
N GLN A 108 -13.51 -8.00 -43.12
CA GLN A 108 -14.78 -8.72 -43.28
C GLN A 108 -14.59 -10.19 -42.92
N VAL A 109 -15.47 -10.72 -42.08
CA VAL A 109 -15.51 -12.14 -41.70
C VAL A 109 -16.86 -12.76 -42.05
N LYS A 110 -16.92 -14.09 -42.13
CA LYS A 110 -18.18 -14.83 -42.33
C LYS A 110 -18.98 -14.98 -41.03
N ALA A 111 -18.29 -14.91 -39.89
CA ALA A 111 -18.85 -15.12 -38.56
C ALA A 111 -19.58 -13.88 -38.03
N LEU A 112 -20.47 -14.08 -37.06
CA LEU A 112 -21.11 -13.02 -36.30
C LEU A 112 -20.11 -12.49 -35.26
N VAL A 113 -19.74 -11.22 -35.35
CA VAL A 113 -18.80 -10.55 -34.46
C VAL A 113 -19.54 -10.05 -33.22
N TYR A 114 -19.22 -10.62 -32.06
CA TYR A 114 -19.71 -10.13 -30.77
C TYR A 114 -18.98 -8.87 -30.33
N GLY A 115 -17.68 -8.76 -30.66
CA GLY A 115 -16.91 -7.55 -30.38
C GLY A 115 -15.45 -7.70 -30.76
N PHE A 116 -14.70 -6.63 -30.52
CA PHE A 116 -13.27 -6.57 -30.75
C PHE A 116 -12.58 -5.81 -29.62
N VAL A 117 -11.33 -6.18 -29.34
CA VAL A 117 -10.50 -5.57 -28.29
C VAL A 117 -9.09 -5.30 -28.81
N TRP A 118 -8.54 -4.14 -28.46
CA TRP A 118 -7.16 -3.82 -28.79
C TRP A 118 -6.22 -4.54 -27.83
N VAL A 119 -5.25 -5.29 -28.38
CA VAL A 119 -4.23 -6.02 -27.62
C VAL A 119 -2.88 -5.29 -27.71
N HIS A 120 -2.69 -4.51 -28.78
CA HIS A 120 -1.56 -3.62 -28.97
C HIS A 120 -1.89 -2.49 -29.94
N ASN A 121 -0.98 -1.53 -30.14
CA ASN A 121 -1.16 -0.34 -31.01
C ASN A 121 -1.61 -0.65 -32.44
N ARG A 122 -1.25 -1.83 -32.97
CA ARG A 122 -1.64 -2.30 -34.31
C ARG A 122 -2.17 -3.73 -34.31
N GLU A 123 -2.48 -4.29 -33.15
CA GLU A 123 -3.01 -5.66 -33.04
C GLU A 123 -4.34 -5.64 -32.31
N CYS A 124 -5.34 -6.27 -32.92
CA CYS A 124 -6.69 -6.34 -32.39
C CYS A 124 -7.14 -7.81 -32.40
N ALA A 125 -7.84 -8.20 -31.33
CA ALA A 125 -8.51 -9.49 -31.23
C ALA A 125 -9.99 -9.32 -31.53
N LEU A 126 -10.50 -10.12 -32.46
CA LEU A 126 -11.90 -10.21 -32.83
C LEU A 126 -12.51 -11.44 -32.18
N ILE A 127 -13.61 -11.24 -31.45
CA ILE A 127 -14.36 -12.30 -30.81
C ILE A 127 -15.67 -12.46 -31.58
N SER A 128 -15.89 -13.65 -32.12
CA SER A 128 -17.03 -13.99 -32.95
C SER A 128 -17.69 -15.28 -32.48
N ASN A 129 -18.87 -15.59 -32.99
CA ASN A 129 -19.52 -16.88 -32.74
C ASN A 129 -18.70 -18.10 -33.22
N ALA A 130 -17.71 -17.92 -34.11
CA ALA A 130 -16.84 -18.97 -34.62
C ALA A 130 -15.49 -19.10 -33.89
N GLY A 131 -15.14 -18.14 -33.02
CA GLY A 131 -13.90 -18.17 -32.26
C GLY A 131 -13.26 -16.80 -32.07
N VAL A 132 -11.97 -16.82 -31.72
CA VAL A 132 -11.15 -15.63 -31.47
C VAL A 132 -10.02 -15.56 -32.49
N GLU A 133 -9.86 -14.40 -33.13
CA GLU A 133 -8.80 -14.13 -34.11
C GLU A 133 -8.04 -12.86 -33.76
N ILE A 134 -6.71 -12.96 -33.61
CA ILE A 134 -5.80 -11.83 -33.53
C ILE A 134 -5.31 -11.51 -34.94
N PHE A 135 -5.43 -10.25 -35.32
CA PHE A 135 -4.85 -9.73 -36.56
C PHE A 135 -4.06 -8.44 -36.30
N THR A 136 -3.19 -8.12 -37.25
CA THR A 136 -2.46 -6.86 -37.28
C THR A 136 -2.93 -5.98 -38.43
N ILE A 137 -3.03 -4.67 -38.16
CA ILE A 137 -3.38 -3.65 -39.15
C ILE A 137 -2.08 -3.12 -39.77
N ILE A 138 -1.91 -3.37 -41.08
CA ILE A 138 -0.76 -2.90 -41.87
C ILE A 138 -1.21 -1.68 -42.67
N THR A 139 -1.01 -0.51 -42.06
CA THR A 139 -1.49 0.79 -42.58
C THR A 139 -0.82 1.16 -43.90
N GLU A 140 0.43 0.76 -44.12
CA GLU A 140 1.20 1.05 -45.33
C GLU A 140 0.67 0.28 -46.55
N LYS A 141 -0.02 -0.84 -46.32
CA LYS A 141 -0.57 -1.72 -47.37
C LYS A 141 -2.09 -1.71 -47.44
N ASN A 142 -2.76 -0.92 -46.59
CA ASN A 142 -4.21 -0.94 -46.43
C ASN A 142 -4.79 -2.36 -46.24
N GLN A 143 -4.12 -3.18 -45.44
CA GLN A 143 -4.47 -4.59 -45.27
C GLN A 143 -4.47 -5.01 -43.80
N VAL A 144 -5.28 -6.03 -43.51
CA VAL A 144 -5.27 -6.75 -42.23
C VAL A 144 -4.65 -8.11 -42.45
N LYS A 145 -3.71 -8.49 -41.58
CA LYS A 145 -3.05 -9.80 -41.61
C LYS A 145 -3.40 -10.59 -40.36
N SER A 146 -3.99 -11.78 -40.53
CA SER A 146 -4.22 -12.72 -39.43
C SER A 146 -2.89 -13.19 -38.84
N LEU A 147 -2.80 -13.17 -37.51
CA LEU A 147 -1.61 -13.56 -36.75
C LEU A 147 -1.82 -14.89 -36.03
N LYS A 148 -2.97 -15.02 -35.35
CA LYS A 148 -3.32 -16.20 -34.57
C LYS A 148 -4.83 -16.35 -34.51
N SER A 149 -5.34 -17.55 -34.70
CA SER A 149 -6.76 -17.85 -34.54
C SER A 149 -6.98 -19.04 -33.63
N MET A 150 -8.15 -19.06 -32.99
CA MET A 150 -8.65 -20.11 -32.13
C MET A 150 -10.13 -20.33 -32.44
N SER A 151 -10.45 -21.39 -33.16
CA SER A 151 -11.83 -21.74 -33.52
C SER A 151 -12.57 -22.37 -32.34
N MET A 152 -13.76 -21.86 -32.04
CA MET A 152 -14.65 -22.35 -30.98
C MET A 152 -16.02 -21.69 -31.11
N SER A 153 -17.10 -22.43 -30.85
CA SER A 153 -18.45 -21.87 -30.86
C SER A 153 -18.74 -21.07 -29.59
N ILE A 154 -18.82 -19.74 -29.72
CA ILE A 154 -18.97 -18.81 -28.60
C ILE A 154 -20.43 -18.29 -28.55
N LYS A 155 -20.99 -18.18 -27.35
CA LYS A 155 -22.33 -17.58 -27.10
C LYS A 155 -22.24 -16.10 -26.74
N TRP A 156 -21.34 -15.76 -25.83
CA TRP A 156 -21.04 -14.41 -25.38
C TRP A 156 -19.62 -14.37 -24.80
N PHE A 157 -19.07 -13.17 -24.62
CA PHE A 157 -17.77 -12.98 -23.96
C PHE A 157 -17.80 -11.79 -23.01
N ALA A 158 -16.96 -11.85 -21.97
CA ALA A 158 -16.66 -10.71 -21.11
C ALA A 158 -15.15 -10.45 -21.16
N TRP A 159 -14.74 -9.18 -21.13
CA TRP A 159 -13.33 -8.78 -21.29
C TRP A 159 -12.83 -7.95 -20.11
N CYS A 160 -11.60 -8.26 -19.68
CA CYS A 160 -10.85 -7.48 -18.70
C CYS A 160 -9.56 -6.95 -19.33
N SER A 161 -9.55 -5.65 -19.62
CA SER A 161 -8.41 -4.98 -20.25
C SER A 161 -7.16 -4.95 -19.37
N GLU A 162 -7.30 -4.85 -18.05
CA GLU A 162 -6.19 -4.78 -17.10
C GLU A 162 -5.33 -6.06 -17.07
N SER A 163 -5.97 -7.22 -17.19
CA SER A 163 -5.30 -8.53 -17.16
C SER A 163 -5.13 -9.15 -18.56
N ASN A 164 -5.72 -8.54 -19.59
CA ASN A 164 -5.87 -9.08 -20.94
C ASN A 164 -6.51 -10.47 -20.99
N ILE A 165 -7.49 -10.70 -20.13
CA ILE A 165 -8.22 -11.97 -20.03
C ILE A 165 -9.65 -11.78 -20.53
N ALA A 166 -10.10 -12.68 -21.40
CA ALA A 166 -11.49 -12.81 -21.78
C ALA A 166 -12.09 -14.07 -21.13
N ILE A 167 -13.32 -13.99 -20.66
CA ILE A 167 -14.14 -15.15 -20.29
C ILE A 167 -15.11 -15.43 -21.42
N LEU A 168 -15.08 -16.66 -21.92
CA LEU A 168 -15.97 -17.11 -23.00
C LEU A 168 -17.00 -18.10 -22.46
N SER A 169 -18.26 -17.90 -22.80
CA SER A 169 -19.28 -18.94 -22.72
C SER A 169 -19.38 -19.64 -24.07
N THR A 170 -19.31 -20.97 -24.05
CA THR A 170 -19.24 -21.80 -25.25
C THR A 170 -20.55 -22.56 -25.46
N THR A 171 -20.84 -22.99 -26.69
CA THR A 171 -22.11 -23.69 -26.98
C THR A 171 -22.12 -25.16 -26.55
N ASP A 172 -20.95 -25.76 -26.35
CA ASP A 172 -20.77 -27.16 -25.97
C ASP A 172 -20.99 -27.41 -24.46
N SER A 173 -20.96 -26.37 -23.63
CA SER A 173 -21.08 -26.48 -22.18
C SER A 173 -21.80 -25.29 -21.57
N ASN A 174 -22.89 -25.58 -20.84
CA ASN A 174 -23.64 -24.57 -20.09
C ASN A 174 -23.14 -24.40 -18.64
N HIS A 175 -22.29 -25.32 -18.16
CA HIS A 175 -21.83 -25.37 -16.76
C HIS A 175 -20.35 -24.99 -16.60
N THR A 176 -19.65 -24.65 -17.68
CA THR A 176 -18.27 -24.16 -17.63
C THR A 176 -18.09 -22.89 -18.43
N LEU A 177 -17.21 -22.03 -17.96
CA LEU A 177 -16.71 -20.88 -18.69
C LEU A 177 -15.25 -21.11 -19.06
N MET A 178 -14.82 -20.58 -20.20
CA MET A 178 -13.47 -20.74 -20.73
C MET A 178 -12.71 -19.42 -20.63
N PRO A 179 -11.83 -19.24 -19.64
CA PRO A 179 -10.92 -18.11 -19.61
C PRO A 179 -9.84 -18.27 -20.68
N ILE A 180 -9.54 -17.18 -21.39
CA ILE A 180 -8.43 -17.10 -22.33
C ILE A 180 -7.58 -15.87 -22.04
N LEU A 181 -6.28 -16.03 -22.12
CA LEU A 181 -5.31 -14.93 -22.03
C LEU A 181 -4.93 -14.51 -23.46
N ILE A 182 -5.18 -13.25 -23.79
CA ILE A 182 -4.92 -12.68 -25.10
C ILE A 182 -3.71 -11.74 -24.98
N LYS A 183 -2.59 -12.10 -25.61
CA LYS A 183 -1.39 -11.25 -25.67
C LYS A 183 -1.02 -11.00 -27.14
N GLN A 184 -0.05 -10.12 -27.37
CA GLN A 184 0.50 -9.91 -28.70
C GLN A 184 0.82 -11.25 -29.38
N LYS A 185 0.25 -11.46 -30.57
CA LYS A 185 0.43 -12.67 -31.40
C LYS A 185 0.10 -14.02 -30.71
N SER A 186 -0.51 -14.02 -29.52
CA SER A 186 -0.71 -15.24 -28.73
C SER A 186 -2.08 -15.30 -28.08
N ILE A 187 -2.73 -16.45 -28.21
CA ILE A 187 -3.97 -16.81 -27.51
C ILE A 187 -3.65 -18.04 -26.67
N THR A 188 -3.77 -17.94 -25.35
CA THR A 188 -3.53 -19.05 -24.43
C THR A 188 -4.84 -19.43 -23.73
N LYS A 189 -5.27 -20.68 -23.90
CA LYS A 189 -6.39 -21.24 -23.13
C LYS A 189 -5.96 -21.45 -21.69
N LEU A 190 -6.77 -20.98 -20.75
CA LEU A 190 -6.56 -21.24 -19.33
C LEU A 190 -7.47 -22.41 -18.88
N PRO A 191 -7.23 -22.98 -17.68
CA PRO A 191 -8.11 -24.00 -17.13
C PRO A 191 -9.57 -23.50 -17.04
N LYS A 192 -10.53 -24.38 -17.35
CA LYS A 192 -11.96 -24.05 -17.34
C LYS A 192 -12.42 -23.64 -15.95
N LEU A 193 -13.35 -22.70 -15.88
CA LEU A 193 -14.06 -22.32 -14.67
C LEU A 193 -15.35 -23.16 -14.58
N GLU A 194 -15.48 -23.97 -13.55
CA GLU A 194 -16.68 -24.76 -13.30
C GLU A 194 -17.68 -23.97 -12.45
N LEU A 195 -18.92 -23.87 -12.92
CA LEU A 195 -19.99 -23.17 -12.22
C LEU A 195 -20.56 -24.05 -11.11
N SER A 196 -20.88 -23.44 -9.97
CA SER A 196 -21.41 -24.15 -8.80
C SER A 196 -22.76 -24.84 -9.07
N ASN A 197 -23.60 -24.26 -9.94
CA ASN A 197 -24.88 -24.85 -10.33
C ASN A 197 -24.85 -25.28 -11.80
N PRO A 198 -24.75 -26.58 -12.11
CA PRO A 198 -24.62 -27.07 -13.48
C PRO A 198 -25.89 -26.93 -14.31
N ASN A 199 -27.05 -26.72 -13.66
CA ASN A 199 -28.35 -26.64 -14.34
C ASN A 199 -28.70 -25.22 -14.81
N ARG A 200 -27.89 -24.22 -14.47
CA ARG A 200 -28.20 -22.82 -14.77
C ARG A 200 -27.13 -22.20 -15.65
N GLU A 201 -27.54 -21.82 -16.86
CA GLU A 201 -26.69 -21.03 -17.75
C GLU A 201 -26.49 -19.61 -17.17
N VAL A 202 -25.24 -19.16 -17.15
CA VAL A 202 -24.87 -17.82 -16.72
C VAL A 202 -24.88 -16.87 -17.92
N GLN A 203 -25.53 -15.72 -17.74
CA GLN A 203 -25.54 -14.65 -18.74
C GLN A 203 -24.35 -13.71 -18.55
N GLU A 204 -23.90 -13.06 -19.64
CA GLU A 204 -22.84 -12.05 -19.60
C GLU A 204 -23.09 -10.97 -18.54
N SER A 205 -24.33 -10.49 -18.43
CA SER A 205 -24.75 -9.46 -17.46
C SER A 205 -24.60 -9.85 -15.98
N LYS A 206 -24.38 -11.14 -15.70
CA LYS A 206 -24.13 -11.66 -14.34
C LYS A 206 -22.66 -11.89 -14.05
N VAL A 207 -21.77 -11.65 -15.01
CA VAL A 207 -20.33 -11.82 -14.87
C VAL A 207 -19.67 -10.45 -14.84
N THR A 208 -18.90 -10.20 -13.80
CA THR A 208 -18.06 -9.01 -13.68
C THR A 208 -16.60 -9.44 -13.54
N LEU A 209 -15.73 -8.80 -14.30
CA LEU A 209 -14.30 -9.10 -14.32
C LEU A 209 -13.53 -7.93 -13.73
N GLY A 210 -12.54 -8.20 -12.89
CA GLY A 210 -11.69 -7.15 -12.33
C GLY A 210 -10.48 -7.70 -11.61
N GLN A 211 -9.59 -6.82 -11.18
CA GLN A 211 -8.44 -7.19 -10.37
C GLN A 211 -8.70 -6.86 -8.89
N ILE A 212 -8.43 -7.83 -8.01
CA ILE A 212 -8.61 -7.69 -6.56
C ILE A 212 -7.33 -8.16 -5.89
N TYR A 213 -6.67 -7.28 -5.14
CA TYR A 213 -5.37 -7.54 -4.50
C TYR A 213 -4.30 -8.04 -5.50
N GLY A 214 -4.30 -7.47 -6.71
CA GLY A 214 -3.37 -7.86 -7.77
C GLY A 214 -3.71 -9.18 -8.47
N ILE A 215 -4.78 -9.88 -8.08
CA ILE A 215 -5.21 -11.15 -8.66
C ILE A 215 -6.43 -10.92 -9.56
N MET A 216 -6.45 -11.51 -10.75
CA MET A 216 -7.61 -11.48 -11.63
C MET A 216 -8.77 -12.26 -10.99
N ALA A 217 -9.93 -11.63 -10.89
CA ALA A 217 -11.14 -12.16 -10.30
C ALA A 217 -12.28 -12.23 -11.33
N VAL A 218 -13.02 -13.33 -11.30
CA VAL A 218 -14.32 -13.49 -11.98
C VAL A 218 -15.40 -13.50 -10.90
N LEU A 219 -16.25 -12.48 -10.93
CA LEU A 219 -17.35 -12.28 -9.99
C LEU A 219 -18.64 -12.71 -10.67
N ILE A 220 -19.33 -13.71 -10.13
CA ILE A 220 -20.55 -14.25 -10.73
C ILE A 220 -21.73 -14.07 -9.78
N LEU A 221 -22.74 -13.31 -10.21
CA LEU A 221 -24.00 -13.13 -9.49
C LEU A 221 -24.90 -14.35 -9.69
N GLN A 222 -25.18 -15.08 -8.60
CA GLN A 222 -26.05 -16.25 -8.62
C GLN A 222 -27.01 -16.26 -7.43
N ALA A 223 -28.12 -16.99 -7.56
CA ALA A 223 -28.99 -17.26 -6.42
C ALA A 223 -28.43 -18.46 -5.64
N ALA A 224 -28.33 -18.33 -4.33
CA ALA A 224 -27.97 -19.40 -3.41
C ALA A 224 -28.98 -20.55 -3.53
N SER A 225 -28.47 -21.78 -3.57
CA SER A 225 -29.29 -22.98 -3.80
C SER A 225 -30.29 -23.27 -2.69
N ASP A 226 -30.01 -22.82 -1.47
CA ASP A 226 -30.77 -23.11 -0.25
C ASP A 226 -31.85 -22.06 0.07
N SER A 227 -31.53 -20.79 -0.14
CA SER A 227 -32.32 -19.64 0.32
C SER A 227 -32.92 -18.81 -0.83
N GLY A 228 -32.42 -18.99 -2.06
CA GLY A 228 -32.80 -18.17 -3.21
C GLY A 228 -32.27 -16.73 -3.17
N MET A 229 -31.55 -16.36 -2.10
CA MET A 229 -30.92 -15.04 -1.95
C MET A 229 -29.79 -14.89 -2.97
N ILE A 230 -29.56 -13.66 -3.46
CA ILE A 230 -28.45 -13.44 -4.39
C ILE A 230 -27.13 -13.37 -3.62
N GLU A 231 -26.13 -14.05 -4.17
CA GLU A 231 -24.75 -14.05 -3.69
C GLU A 231 -23.80 -13.75 -4.86
N VAL A 232 -22.59 -13.33 -4.53
CA VAL A 232 -21.50 -13.18 -5.51
C VAL A 232 -20.47 -14.28 -5.26
N GLU A 233 -20.31 -15.17 -6.22
CA GLU A 233 -19.24 -16.16 -6.22
C GLU A 233 -17.97 -15.50 -6.78
N VAL A 234 -16.86 -15.57 -6.02
CA VAL A 234 -15.58 -14.99 -6.38
C VAL A 234 -14.61 -16.10 -6.75
N TYR A 235 -14.25 -16.14 -8.04
CA TYR A 235 -13.24 -17.03 -8.58
C TYR A 235 -11.95 -16.26 -8.80
N LEU A 236 -10.89 -16.62 -8.07
CA LEU A 236 -9.57 -16.02 -8.22
C LEU A 236 -8.72 -16.88 -9.16
N LEU A 237 -8.08 -16.25 -10.14
CA LEU A 237 -7.17 -16.92 -11.08
C LEU A 237 -5.76 -16.98 -10.50
N ASN A 238 -5.61 -17.65 -9.36
CA ASN A 238 -4.35 -17.81 -8.63
C ASN A 238 -3.89 -19.28 -8.50
N GLY A 239 -4.61 -20.22 -9.14
CA GLY A 239 -4.19 -21.61 -9.22
C GLY A 239 -3.04 -21.84 -10.21
N PRO A 240 -2.49 -23.07 -10.26
CA PRO A 240 -1.48 -23.46 -11.24
C PRO A 240 -1.94 -23.15 -12.67
N GLY A 241 -1.09 -22.48 -13.47
CA GLY A 241 -1.46 -22.06 -14.82
C GLY A 241 -2.61 -21.05 -14.88
N LEU A 242 -2.81 -20.25 -13.82
CA LEU A 242 -3.95 -19.32 -13.65
C LEU A 242 -5.30 -20.05 -13.59
N ALA A 243 -5.33 -21.28 -13.07
CA ALA A 243 -6.58 -22.01 -12.85
C ALA A 243 -7.54 -21.20 -11.94
N PRO A 244 -8.80 -20.99 -12.35
CA PRO A 244 -9.81 -20.35 -11.51
C PRO A 244 -10.09 -21.18 -10.25
N ARG A 245 -10.13 -20.54 -9.09
CA ARG A 245 -10.49 -21.17 -7.81
C ARG A 245 -11.62 -20.40 -7.14
N LYS A 246 -12.78 -21.05 -6.94
CA LYS A 246 -13.85 -20.51 -6.08
C LYS A 246 -13.30 -20.44 -4.66
N SER A 247 -13.02 -19.22 -4.20
CA SER A 247 -12.33 -18.97 -2.92
C SER A 247 -13.19 -18.17 -1.97
N HIS A 248 -14.09 -17.34 -2.50
CA HIS A 248 -14.96 -16.51 -1.68
C HIS A 248 -16.40 -16.49 -2.19
N VAL A 249 -17.33 -16.30 -1.26
CA VAL A 249 -18.75 -16.06 -1.54
C VAL A 249 -19.20 -14.85 -0.72
N LEU A 250 -19.80 -13.86 -1.39
CA LEU A 250 -20.32 -12.66 -0.74
C LEU A 250 -21.83 -12.82 -0.53
N ARG A 251 -22.25 -12.93 0.74
CA ARG A 251 -23.66 -13.07 1.08
C ARG A 251 -24.32 -11.69 1.08
N LEU A 252 -25.14 -11.40 0.06
CA LEU A 252 -25.78 -10.08 -0.06
C LEU A 252 -27.00 -9.95 0.86
N GLY A 253 -27.69 -11.06 1.13
CA GLY A 253 -28.90 -11.09 1.97
C GLY A 253 -30.10 -10.36 1.34
N LEU A 254 -30.08 -10.17 0.02
CA LEU A 254 -31.07 -9.41 -0.74
C LEU A 254 -31.39 -10.14 -2.05
N VAL A 255 -32.55 -9.82 -2.63
CA VAL A 255 -33.00 -10.31 -3.95
C VAL A 255 -33.24 -9.12 -4.87
N GLY A 256 -33.04 -9.32 -6.18
CA GLY A 256 -33.30 -8.30 -7.19
C GLY A 256 -32.13 -8.05 -8.13
N CYS A 257 -32.07 -6.83 -8.69
CA CYS A 257 -31.03 -6.43 -9.60
C CYS A 257 -29.83 -5.83 -8.86
N PHE A 258 -28.65 -6.33 -9.21
CA PHE A 258 -27.39 -5.91 -8.64
C PHE A 258 -26.42 -5.52 -9.74
N ALA A 259 -25.53 -4.61 -9.41
CA ALA A 259 -24.36 -4.27 -10.21
C ALA A 259 -23.13 -4.25 -9.31
N ILE A 260 -21.95 -4.43 -9.89
CA ILE A 260 -20.71 -4.61 -9.15
C ILE A 260 -19.68 -3.60 -9.64
N ASN A 261 -18.93 -3.01 -8.73
CA ASN A 261 -17.71 -2.25 -8.99
C ASN A 261 -16.58 -2.76 -8.10
N THR A 262 -15.35 -2.57 -8.54
CA THR A 262 -14.16 -2.76 -7.72
C THR A 262 -13.55 -1.41 -7.37
N LEU A 263 -13.24 -1.19 -6.11
CA LEU A 263 -12.73 0.09 -5.61
C LEU A 263 -11.66 -0.16 -4.55
N ASP A 264 -10.41 0.18 -4.84
CA ASP A 264 -9.29 -0.02 -3.92
C ASP A 264 -9.13 -1.49 -3.44
N ASN A 265 -9.41 -2.49 -4.27
CA ASN A 265 -9.53 -3.92 -3.89
C ASN A 265 -10.76 -4.30 -3.06
N LEU A 266 -11.73 -3.41 -2.87
CA LEU A 266 -13.04 -3.73 -2.32
C LEU A 266 -13.98 -4.15 -3.44
N ILE A 267 -14.89 -5.06 -3.13
CA ILE A 267 -16.02 -5.40 -4.00
C ILE A 267 -17.21 -4.62 -3.50
N VAL A 268 -17.69 -3.69 -4.32
CA VAL A 268 -18.88 -2.88 -4.06
C VAL A 268 -20.03 -3.46 -4.87
N VAL A 269 -21.10 -3.85 -4.19
CA VAL A 269 -22.30 -4.39 -4.81
C VAL A 269 -23.44 -3.41 -4.62
N HIS A 270 -23.94 -2.84 -5.71
CA HIS A 270 -25.05 -1.89 -5.70
C HIS A 270 -26.36 -2.63 -5.86
N HIS A 271 -27.32 -2.41 -4.98
CA HIS A 271 -28.65 -2.99 -5.04
C HIS A 271 -29.66 -1.95 -5.54
N GLN A 272 -30.27 -2.23 -6.69
CA GLN A 272 -31.14 -1.28 -7.37
C GLN A 272 -32.42 -0.96 -6.57
N ALA A 273 -33.06 -1.98 -6.00
CA ALA A 273 -34.38 -1.81 -5.35
C ALA A 273 -34.31 -0.98 -4.06
N SER A 274 -33.22 -1.11 -3.28
CA SER A 274 -33.03 -0.33 -2.05
C SER A 274 -32.18 0.93 -2.25
N ALA A 275 -31.62 1.17 -3.45
CA ALA A 275 -30.68 2.24 -3.74
C ALA A 275 -29.44 2.28 -2.82
N THR A 276 -29.08 1.14 -2.21
CA THR A 276 -27.92 1.03 -1.30
C THR A 276 -26.76 0.29 -1.96
N SER A 277 -25.55 0.61 -1.53
CA SER A 277 -24.34 -0.16 -1.85
C SER A 277 -23.98 -1.05 -0.65
N LEU A 278 -23.46 -2.25 -0.92
CA LEU A 278 -22.85 -3.15 0.05
C LEU A 278 -21.35 -3.23 -0.27
N VAL A 279 -20.50 -3.26 0.76
CA VAL A 279 -19.04 -3.28 0.58
C VAL A 279 -18.48 -4.53 1.23
N PHE A 280 -17.62 -5.23 0.49
CA PHE A 280 -16.94 -6.44 0.92
C PHE A 280 -15.44 -6.31 0.70
N ASP A 281 -14.67 -6.93 1.60
CA ASP A 281 -13.22 -7.05 1.49
C ASP A 281 -12.84 -8.52 1.69
N ILE A 282 -12.31 -9.16 0.65
CA ILE A 282 -11.94 -10.58 0.69
C ILE A 282 -10.70 -10.84 1.54
N ALA A 283 -9.94 -9.80 1.92
CA ALA A 283 -8.79 -9.93 2.82
C ALA A 283 -9.19 -9.95 4.30
N LEU A 284 -10.43 -9.58 4.63
CA LEU A 284 -10.94 -9.70 5.99
C LEU A 284 -11.37 -11.15 6.27
N SER A 285 -11.42 -11.51 7.55
CA SER A 285 -11.87 -12.84 7.96
C SER A 285 -13.36 -13.05 7.66
N GLY A 286 -13.69 -14.28 7.28
CA GLY A 286 -15.05 -14.75 7.04
C GLY A 286 -15.25 -16.17 7.55
N GLU A 287 -16.46 -16.69 7.39
CA GLU A 287 -16.80 -18.07 7.77
C GLU A 287 -16.25 -19.03 6.72
N VAL A 288 -15.42 -20.01 7.10
CA VAL A 288 -14.81 -20.94 6.15
C VAL A 288 -15.58 -22.26 6.13
N ILE A 289 -16.08 -22.64 4.96
CA ILE A 289 -16.80 -23.91 4.73
C ILE A 289 -16.23 -24.53 3.45
N ASN A 290 -15.72 -25.76 3.54
CA ASN A 290 -15.13 -26.50 2.40
C ASN A 290 -14.10 -25.66 1.61
N GLU A 291 -13.15 -25.04 2.32
CA GLU A 291 -12.08 -24.18 1.75
C GLU A 291 -12.57 -22.87 1.09
N VAL A 292 -13.89 -22.61 1.09
CA VAL A 292 -14.49 -21.36 0.61
C VAL A 292 -14.80 -20.44 1.79
N THR A 293 -14.40 -19.16 1.68
CA THR A 293 -14.67 -18.16 2.71
C THR A 293 -15.93 -17.36 2.38
N TYR A 294 -16.90 -17.38 3.29
CA TYR A 294 -18.15 -16.67 3.20
C TYR A 294 -18.06 -15.33 3.94
N HIS A 295 -18.40 -14.26 3.22
CA HIS A 295 -18.28 -12.90 3.70
C HIS A 295 -19.65 -12.26 3.92
N LYS A 296 -19.74 -11.45 4.97
CA LYS A 296 -20.82 -10.49 5.19
C LYS A 296 -20.31 -9.09 4.86
N PRO A 297 -21.20 -8.13 4.52
CA PRO A 297 -20.81 -6.74 4.32
C PRO A 297 -19.98 -6.22 5.50
N ILE A 298 -18.96 -5.40 5.20
CA ILE A 298 -18.06 -4.84 6.23
C ILE A 298 -18.83 -3.99 7.23
N THR A 299 -19.85 -3.28 6.74
CA THR A 299 -20.74 -2.43 7.53
C THR A 299 -22.13 -2.41 6.90
N THR A 300 -23.07 -1.72 7.55
CA THR A 300 -24.45 -1.52 7.07
C THR A 300 -24.45 -0.92 5.66
N PRO A 301 -25.33 -1.39 4.75
CA PRO A 301 -25.47 -0.80 3.42
C PRO A 301 -25.81 0.69 3.48
N ARG A 302 -25.22 1.49 2.59
CA ARG A 302 -25.48 2.94 2.49
C ARG A 302 -25.67 3.36 1.04
N ASN A 303 -26.47 4.38 0.83
CA ASN A 303 -26.62 5.00 -0.49
C ASN A 303 -25.29 5.69 -0.86
N ILE A 304 -25.01 5.77 -2.17
CA ILE A 304 -23.95 6.66 -2.68
C ILE A 304 -24.29 8.07 -2.21
N ARG A 305 -23.28 8.81 -1.75
CA ARG A 305 -23.44 10.18 -1.24
C ARG A 305 -24.26 11.01 -2.25
N PRO A 306 -25.39 11.60 -1.85
CA PRO A 306 -26.18 12.44 -2.73
C PRO A 306 -25.33 13.59 -3.28
N PHE A 307 -25.54 13.91 -4.55
CA PHE A 307 -24.86 15.01 -5.23
C PHE A 307 -25.90 15.91 -5.90
N ALA A 308 -25.57 17.19 -6.03
CA ALA A 308 -26.39 18.15 -6.75
C ALA A 308 -25.67 18.57 -8.03
N LEU A 309 -26.30 18.34 -9.18
CA LEU A 309 -25.79 18.78 -10.46
C LEU A 309 -26.45 20.11 -10.85
N LYS A 310 -25.65 21.16 -11.07
CA LYS A 310 -26.14 22.39 -11.70
C LYS A 310 -26.36 22.10 -13.19
N LEU A 311 -27.62 21.84 -13.57
CA LEU A 311 -28.05 21.66 -14.95
C LEU A 311 -28.56 23.01 -15.51
N PRO A 312 -28.11 23.45 -16.70
CA PRO A 312 -28.52 24.74 -17.25
C PRO A 312 -30.02 24.87 -17.60
N SER A 313 -30.78 23.77 -17.71
CA SER A 313 -32.14 23.84 -18.30
C SER A 313 -33.01 22.58 -18.14
N LEU A 314 -32.77 21.73 -17.15
CA LEU A 314 -33.57 20.52 -16.88
C LEU A 314 -34.25 20.62 -15.50
N SER A 315 -35.52 20.21 -15.42
CA SER A 315 -36.17 19.91 -14.14
C SER A 315 -35.37 18.84 -13.40
N PRO A 316 -35.30 18.90 -12.05
CA PRO A 316 -34.56 17.93 -11.25
C PRO A 316 -35.35 16.62 -11.17
N ASP A 317 -35.42 15.88 -12.27
CA ASP A 317 -35.83 14.48 -12.24
C ASP A 317 -34.60 13.61 -12.00
N ASP A 318 -34.68 12.75 -10.99
CA ASP A 318 -33.66 11.75 -10.68
C ASP A 318 -33.45 10.86 -11.90
N SER A 319 -32.32 11.00 -12.60
CA SER A 319 -32.03 10.14 -13.74
C SER A 319 -31.72 8.73 -13.27
N THR A 320 -32.56 7.77 -13.66
CA THR A 320 -32.37 6.34 -13.39
C THR A 320 -31.58 5.62 -14.49
N ASN A 321 -30.86 6.35 -15.35
CA ASN A 321 -30.28 5.82 -16.61
C ASN A 321 -28.77 5.56 -16.54
N TRP A 322 -28.18 5.69 -15.36
CA TRP A 322 -26.77 5.39 -15.14
C TRP A 322 -26.44 3.91 -15.34
N VAL A 323 -25.25 3.67 -15.90
CA VAL A 323 -24.65 2.36 -16.13
C VAL A 323 -23.28 2.31 -15.46
N LEU A 324 -22.87 1.13 -15.01
CA LEU A 324 -21.63 0.90 -14.28
C LEU A 324 -20.61 0.16 -15.15
N PHE A 325 -19.37 0.63 -15.11
CA PHE A 325 -18.23 0.04 -15.81
C PHE A 325 -17.08 -0.18 -14.85
N GLN A 326 -16.25 -1.20 -15.12
CA GLN A 326 -15.10 -1.52 -14.28
C GLN A 326 -13.94 -0.53 -14.48
N PRO A 327 -13.15 -0.26 -13.42
CA PRO A 327 -13.33 -0.78 -12.05
C PRO A 327 -14.42 -0.01 -11.27
N ASN A 328 -14.43 1.32 -11.38
CA ASN A 328 -15.23 2.21 -10.53
C ASN A 328 -15.92 3.34 -11.32
N ILE A 329 -16.36 3.08 -12.55
CA ILE A 329 -16.89 4.10 -13.46
C ILE A 329 -18.41 4.10 -13.48
N VAL A 330 -19.00 5.28 -13.42
CA VAL A 330 -20.44 5.53 -13.56
C VAL A 330 -20.67 6.44 -14.75
N ILE A 331 -21.57 6.07 -15.66
CA ILE A 331 -21.92 6.88 -16.83
C ILE A 331 -23.43 7.06 -16.88
N ASP A 332 -23.87 8.31 -16.92
CA ASP A 332 -25.23 8.66 -17.31
C ASP A 332 -25.22 9.31 -18.69
N ALA A 333 -25.62 8.53 -19.69
CA ALA A 333 -25.63 8.95 -21.08
C ALA A 333 -26.68 10.04 -21.37
N LYS A 334 -27.78 10.12 -20.59
CA LYS A 334 -28.82 11.15 -20.78
C LYS A 334 -28.44 12.47 -20.13
N LEU A 335 -27.73 12.43 -19.00
CA LEU A 335 -27.16 13.63 -18.39
C LEU A 335 -25.87 14.09 -19.08
N GLY A 336 -25.27 13.27 -19.93
CA GLY A 336 -23.99 13.58 -20.57
C GLY A 336 -22.85 13.63 -19.55
N CYS A 337 -22.88 12.74 -18.56
CA CYS A 337 -22.00 12.80 -17.40
C CYS A 337 -21.33 11.45 -17.10
N MET A 338 -20.03 11.49 -16.82
CA MET A 338 -19.24 10.34 -16.39
C MET A 338 -18.47 10.71 -15.11
N TRP A 339 -18.56 9.82 -14.12
CA TRP A 339 -17.92 9.94 -12.82
C TRP A 339 -17.09 8.71 -12.50
N TYR A 340 -16.19 8.88 -11.53
CA TYR A 340 -15.57 7.78 -10.81
C TYR A 340 -16.21 7.65 -9.43
N LEU A 341 -16.39 6.43 -8.94
CA LEU A 341 -16.71 6.17 -7.54
C LEU A 341 -15.43 6.29 -6.72
N ASN A 342 -15.52 7.00 -5.60
CA ASN A 342 -14.46 7.20 -4.63
C ASN A 342 -14.88 6.65 -3.28
N LEU A 343 -13.89 6.17 -2.52
CA LEU A 343 -14.07 5.63 -1.18
C LEU A 343 -13.80 6.73 -0.16
N ASP A 344 -14.78 7.03 0.69
CA ASP A 344 -14.54 7.83 1.89
C ASP A 344 -14.10 6.88 3.01
N ILE A 345 -12.79 6.82 3.23
CA ILE A 345 -12.18 5.93 4.23
C ILE A 345 -12.49 6.41 5.66
N GLU A 346 -12.64 7.73 5.88
CA GLU A 346 -12.92 8.26 7.23
C GLU A 346 -14.32 7.85 7.72
N ALA A 347 -15.29 7.74 6.81
CA ALA A 347 -16.62 7.23 7.13
C ALA A 347 -16.57 5.85 7.80
N PHE A 348 -15.66 4.96 7.37
CA PHE A 348 -15.52 3.62 7.97
C PHE A 348 -15.03 3.65 9.42
N CYS A 349 -14.32 4.68 9.87
CA CYS A 349 -13.90 4.82 11.26
C CYS A 349 -15.09 4.92 12.23
N THR A 350 -16.21 5.45 11.75
CA THR A 350 -17.48 5.55 12.50
C THR A 350 -18.36 4.32 12.34
N LEU A 351 -18.29 3.67 11.19
CA LEU A 351 -19.18 2.57 10.79
C LEU A 351 -18.68 1.17 11.16
N ILE A 352 -17.38 1.02 11.41
CA ILE A 352 -16.77 -0.23 11.89
C ILE A 352 -16.46 -0.08 13.38
N SER A 353 -17.25 -0.74 14.22
CA SER A 353 -17.09 -0.68 15.69
C SER A 353 -15.86 -1.46 16.17
N ASP A 354 -15.56 -2.60 15.56
CA ASP A 354 -14.40 -3.42 15.89
C ASP A 354 -13.11 -2.74 15.40
N ARG A 355 -12.28 -2.30 16.35
CA ARG A 355 -11.03 -1.57 16.10
C ARG A 355 -9.94 -2.45 15.50
N ILE A 356 -9.95 -3.76 15.77
CA ILE A 356 -9.00 -4.70 15.19
C ILE A 356 -9.35 -4.88 13.71
N ARG A 357 -10.63 -5.13 13.41
CA ARG A 357 -11.11 -5.26 12.03
C ARG A 357 -10.95 -3.97 11.22
N LEU A 358 -11.20 -2.81 11.84
CA LEU A 358 -10.93 -1.50 11.22
C LEU A 358 -9.45 -1.34 10.89
N THR A 359 -8.55 -1.76 11.77
CA THR A 359 -7.10 -1.74 11.52
C THR A 359 -6.73 -2.62 10.33
N GLU A 360 -7.21 -3.86 10.28
CA GLU A 360 -6.98 -4.78 9.15
C GLU A 360 -7.45 -4.18 7.82
N PHE A 361 -8.64 -3.58 7.82
CA PHE A 361 -9.20 -2.89 6.68
C PHE A 361 -8.32 -1.72 6.24
N LEU A 362 -7.96 -0.82 7.16
CA LEU A 362 -7.18 0.39 6.89
C LEU A 362 -5.78 0.07 6.36
N LEU A 363 -5.13 -0.99 6.86
CA LEU A 363 -3.81 -1.43 6.40
C LEU A 363 -3.77 -1.80 4.90
N GLN A 364 -4.94 -2.02 4.27
CA GLN A 364 -5.09 -2.40 2.88
C GLN A 364 -5.60 -1.27 1.97
N ARG A 365 -5.71 -0.04 2.47
CA ARG A 365 -6.25 1.12 1.72
C ARG A 365 -5.16 2.07 1.24
N GLU A 366 -5.32 2.66 0.05
CA GLU A 366 -4.36 3.63 -0.52
C GLU A 366 -4.14 4.87 0.36
N SER A 367 -5.18 5.38 1.04
CA SER A 367 -5.08 6.50 2.00
C SER A 367 -5.23 6.05 3.47
N GLY A 368 -4.91 4.79 3.77
CA GLY A 368 -5.12 4.20 5.09
C GLY A 368 -4.15 4.69 6.16
N LYS A 369 -2.90 5.05 5.82
CA LYS A 369 -1.85 5.47 6.76
C LYS A 369 -2.26 6.66 7.66
N PRO A 370 -2.64 7.84 7.12
CA PRO A 370 -2.99 8.99 7.96
C PRO A 370 -4.23 8.72 8.82
N VAL A 371 -5.22 8.01 8.27
CA VAL A 371 -6.44 7.65 8.99
C VAL A 371 -6.15 6.68 10.13
N LEU A 372 -5.31 5.66 9.89
CA LEU A 372 -4.93 4.69 10.92
C LEU A 372 -4.15 5.35 12.06
N LEU A 373 -3.20 6.25 11.76
CA LEU A 373 -2.49 7.02 12.80
C LEU A 373 -3.44 7.89 13.63
N LYS A 374 -4.44 8.52 12.99
CA LYS A 374 -5.50 9.28 13.69
C LYS A 374 -6.34 8.37 14.60
N VAL A 375 -6.73 7.19 14.14
CA VAL A 375 -7.46 6.19 14.95
C VAL A 375 -6.62 5.72 16.14
N LEU A 376 -5.35 5.38 15.92
CA LEU A 376 -4.42 4.97 16.99
C LEU A 376 -4.25 6.07 18.03
N LYS A 377 -4.07 7.31 17.59
CA LYS A 377 -3.98 8.49 18.47
C LYS A 377 -5.24 8.63 19.34
N GLN A 378 -6.43 8.51 18.75
CA GLN A 378 -7.69 8.57 19.51
C GLN A 378 -7.81 7.44 20.54
N LEU A 379 -7.42 6.22 20.18
CA LEU A 379 -7.45 5.06 21.09
C LEU A 379 -6.57 5.23 22.33
N VAL A 380 -5.46 5.98 22.22
CA VAL A 380 -4.55 6.23 23.34
C VAL A 380 -4.86 7.52 24.12
N GLN A 381 -5.61 8.47 23.55
CA GLN A 381 -5.85 9.79 24.13
C GLN A 381 -7.14 9.91 24.96
N ASP A 382 -8.29 9.46 24.43
CA ASP A 382 -9.57 10.04 24.87
C ASP A 382 -10.26 9.27 26.01
N GLN A 383 -9.99 7.98 26.22
CA GLN A 383 -10.68 7.15 27.22
C GLN A 383 -9.85 5.95 27.72
N TYR A 384 -8.58 6.16 28.09
CA TYR A 384 -7.75 5.05 28.57
C TYR A 384 -8.16 4.62 29.99
N ASN A 385 -8.88 3.51 30.11
CA ASN A 385 -9.21 2.82 31.36
C ASN A 385 -8.51 1.44 31.47
N GLY A 386 -7.56 1.14 30.57
CA GLY A 386 -6.87 -0.14 30.47
C GLY A 386 -7.63 -1.25 29.73
N SER A 387 -8.95 -1.14 29.52
CA SER A 387 -9.74 -2.20 28.87
C SER A 387 -9.37 -2.42 27.39
N LEU A 388 -8.79 -1.41 26.74
CA LEU A 388 -8.36 -1.44 25.35
C LEU A 388 -6.95 -2.02 25.16
N LEU A 389 -6.23 -2.39 26.22
CA LEU A 389 -4.87 -2.94 26.12
C LEU A 389 -4.77 -4.18 25.22
N PRO A 390 -5.63 -5.22 25.35
CA PRO A 390 -5.55 -6.38 24.47
C PRO A 390 -5.84 -6.05 22.99
N VAL A 391 -6.69 -5.05 22.77
CA VAL A 391 -7.02 -4.53 21.44
C VAL A 391 -5.79 -3.84 20.85
N LEU A 392 -5.15 -2.94 21.61
CA LEU A 392 -3.91 -2.25 21.21
C LEU A 392 -2.77 -3.24 20.95
N GLU A 393 -2.61 -4.27 21.79
CA GLU A 393 -1.61 -5.32 21.59
C GLU A 393 -1.80 -6.01 20.22
N THR A 394 -3.03 -6.40 19.92
CA THR A 394 -3.38 -7.04 18.65
C THR A 394 -3.14 -6.11 17.47
N ILE A 395 -3.49 -4.83 17.61
CA ILE A 395 -3.27 -3.81 16.59
C ILE A 395 -1.76 -3.59 16.34
N PHE A 396 -0.97 -3.41 17.39
CA PHE A 396 0.49 -3.26 17.28
C PHE A 396 1.13 -4.48 16.62
N ASN A 397 0.71 -5.70 16.98
CA ASN A 397 1.18 -6.92 16.34
C ASN A 397 0.87 -6.94 14.83
N LYS A 398 -0.32 -6.49 14.41
CA LYS A 398 -0.65 -6.42 12.97
C LYS A 398 0.18 -5.38 12.22
N VAL A 399 0.37 -4.20 12.82
CA VAL A 399 1.19 -3.13 12.25
C VAL A 399 2.66 -3.55 12.14
N ASN A 400 3.24 -4.03 13.24
CA ASN A 400 4.65 -4.41 13.31
C ASN A 400 4.94 -5.68 12.49
N LYS A 401 3.98 -6.59 12.31
CA LYS A 401 4.13 -7.72 11.36
C LYS A 401 4.38 -7.24 9.93
N ILE A 402 3.63 -6.24 9.47
CA ILE A 402 3.80 -5.67 8.12
C ILE A 402 5.13 -4.94 8.03
N TYR A 403 5.44 -4.10 9.03
CA TYR A 403 6.72 -3.39 9.10
C TYR A 403 7.92 -4.36 9.09
N ALA A 404 7.89 -5.42 9.90
CA ALA A 404 8.94 -6.43 9.96
C ALA A 404 9.12 -7.17 8.64
N SER A 405 8.02 -7.58 8.00
CA SER A 405 8.05 -8.23 6.69
C SER A 405 8.68 -7.32 5.62
N TRP A 406 8.40 -6.02 5.67
CA TRP A 406 8.98 -5.05 4.75
C TRP A 406 10.47 -4.85 4.99
N VAL A 407 10.89 -4.64 6.25
CA VAL A 407 12.31 -4.50 6.62
C VAL A 407 13.12 -5.72 6.19
N GLN A 408 12.58 -6.94 6.38
CA GLN A 408 13.23 -8.18 5.93
C GLN A 408 13.37 -8.24 4.40
N THR A 409 12.32 -7.84 3.67
CA THR A 409 12.33 -7.81 2.20
C THR A 409 13.36 -6.81 1.69
N GLU A 410 13.44 -5.63 2.31
CA GLU A 410 14.39 -4.58 1.93
C GLU A 410 15.83 -5.00 2.22
N LEU A 411 16.09 -5.63 3.37
CA LEU A 411 17.41 -6.19 3.69
C LEU A 411 17.83 -7.28 2.71
N GLN A 412 16.89 -8.14 2.29
CA GLN A 412 17.16 -9.18 1.28
C GLN A 412 17.50 -8.55 -0.07
N ASN A 413 16.80 -7.49 -0.48
CA ASN A 413 17.08 -6.77 -1.72
C ASN A 413 18.49 -6.13 -1.71
N GLN A 414 18.93 -5.61 -0.56
CA GLN A 414 20.26 -5.00 -0.41
C GLN A 414 21.40 -6.04 -0.38
N THR A 415 21.15 -7.23 0.17
CA THR A 415 22.17 -8.29 0.32
C THR A 415 22.26 -9.23 -0.88
N ALA A 416 21.22 -9.34 -1.71
CA ALA A 416 21.16 -10.24 -2.86
C ALA A 416 21.76 -9.69 -4.16
N GLN A 417 22.66 -8.69 -4.12
CA GLN A 417 23.37 -8.20 -5.30
C GLN A 417 24.78 -8.83 -5.46
N PRO A 418 24.95 -9.90 -6.25
CA PRO A 418 26.25 -10.23 -6.81
C PRO A 418 26.57 -9.32 -8.01
N SER A 419 27.78 -8.77 -8.06
CA SER A 419 28.26 -7.79 -9.06
C SER A 419 28.22 -8.26 -10.52
N ASN A 420 27.92 -9.53 -10.80
CA ASN A 420 28.18 -10.17 -12.10
C ASN A 420 26.98 -10.86 -12.77
N VAL A 421 25.74 -10.67 -12.30
CA VAL A 421 24.55 -11.17 -13.04
C VAL A 421 23.50 -10.08 -13.15
N LYS A 422 23.15 -9.69 -14.38
CA LYS A 422 21.98 -8.83 -14.67
C LYS A 422 20.70 -9.63 -14.43
N THR A 423 20.35 -9.91 -13.18
CA THR A 423 19.01 -10.37 -12.83
C THR A 423 18.08 -9.15 -12.76
N THR A 424 17.00 -9.17 -13.54
CA THR A 424 15.86 -8.26 -13.37
C THR A 424 15.17 -8.61 -12.05
N ALA A 425 15.69 -8.11 -10.92
CA ALA A 425 15.03 -8.24 -9.64
C ALA A 425 13.67 -7.54 -9.73
N LYS A 426 12.57 -8.29 -9.64
CA LYS A 426 11.26 -7.71 -9.38
C LYS A 426 11.32 -7.16 -7.96
N SER A 427 11.60 -5.86 -7.81
CA SER A 427 11.46 -5.16 -6.53
C SER A 427 10.04 -5.43 -6.02
N ALA A 428 9.92 -6.05 -4.84
CA ALA A 428 8.62 -6.21 -4.21
C ALA A 428 7.98 -4.83 -4.04
N ALA A 429 6.71 -4.69 -4.45
CA ALA A 429 5.99 -3.44 -4.23
C ALA A 429 5.83 -3.20 -2.72
N PRO A 430 5.98 -1.96 -2.23
CA PRO A 430 5.75 -1.64 -0.83
C PRO A 430 4.32 -2.01 -0.42
N PRO A 431 4.10 -2.39 0.85
CA PRO A 431 2.75 -2.57 1.36
C PRO A 431 1.98 -1.25 1.23
N LYS A 432 0.67 -1.34 0.98
CA LYS A 432 -0.19 -0.15 0.80
C LYS A 432 -0.10 0.82 1.97
N VAL A 433 -0.06 0.29 3.19
CA VAL A 433 0.17 1.07 4.41
C VAL A 433 1.38 0.52 5.15
N LEU A 434 2.42 1.34 5.21
CA LEU A 434 3.59 1.12 6.05
C LEU A 434 3.60 2.17 7.17
N ILE A 435 3.46 1.71 8.40
CA ILE A 435 3.64 2.52 9.61
C ILE A 435 5.00 2.21 10.18
N GLU A 436 5.87 3.20 10.22
CA GLU A 436 7.21 3.11 10.78
C GLU A 436 7.20 3.50 12.26
N GLN A 437 8.28 3.19 12.97
CA GLN A 437 8.41 3.57 14.38
C GLN A 437 8.41 5.09 14.56
N LEU A 438 8.95 5.86 13.61
CA LEU A 438 8.91 7.32 13.65
C LEU A 438 7.49 7.87 13.49
N ASP A 439 6.64 7.23 12.67
CA ASP A 439 5.23 7.60 12.55
C ASP A 439 4.49 7.40 13.87
N MET A 440 4.70 6.23 14.51
CA MET A 440 4.14 5.90 15.82
C MET A 440 4.62 6.86 16.91
N TYR A 441 5.92 7.16 16.94
CA TYR A 441 6.50 8.11 17.87
C TYR A 441 5.84 9.49 17.74
N SER A 442 5.87 10.08 16.54
CA SER A 442 5.42 11.46 16.31
C SER A 442 3.91 11.65 16.44
N HIS A 443 3.10 10.71 15.94
CA HIS A 443 1.66 10.88 15.84
C HIS A 443 0.88 10.21 16.98
N VAL A 444 1.40 9.16 17.60
CA VAL A 444 0.68 8.35 18.61
C VAL A 444 1.27 8.52 20.00
N PHE A 445 2.59 8.37 20.17
CA PHE A 445 3.22 8.33 21.49
C PHE A 445 3.59 9.70 22.07
N GLN A 446 4.20 10.59 21.27
CA GLN A 446 4.54 11.94 21.70
C GLN A 446 3.31 12.72 22.25
N PRO A 447 2.11 12.64 21.66
CA PRO A 447 0.92 13.31 22.20
C PRO A 447 0.37 12.76 23.52
N ILE A 448 0.87 11.62 24.00
CA ILE A 448 0.51 11.05 25.31
C ILE A 448 1.68 11.07 26.30
N ALA A 449 2.82 11.64 25.92
CA ALA A 449 3.99 11.76 26.80
C ALA A 449 3.62 12.47 28.11
N GLY A 450 4.04 11.92 29.25
CA GLY A 450 3.71 12.40 30.58
C GLY A 450 2.32 12.04 31.10
N LYS A 451 1.48 11.34 30.32
CA LYS A 451 0.23 10.76 30.83
C LYS A 451 0.52 9.41 31.52
N PRO A 452 -0.26 9.02 32.54
CA PRO A 452 0.01 7.80 33.32
C PRO A 452 0.00 6.52 32.47
N GLN A 453 -0.77 6.49 31.39
CA GLN A 453 -0.83 5.33 30.48
C GLN A 453 0.34 5.20 29.51
N CYS A 454 1.18 6.24 29.36
CA CYS A 454 2.20 6.29 28.31
C CYS A 454 3.20 5.15 28.45
N GLU A 455 3.73 4.92 29.66
CA GLU A 455 4.67 3.82 29.94
C GLU A 455 4.09 2.46 29.56
N THR A 456 2.87 2.14 29.99
CA THR A 456 2.25 0.83 29.71
C THR A 456 2.06 0.60 28.21
N ILE A 457 1.62 1.63 27.48
CA ILE A 457 1.40 1.55 26.03
C ILE A 457 2.74 1.39 25.28
N LEU A 458 3.79 2.12 25.70
CA LEU A 458 5.12 2.00 25.11
C LEU A 458 5.73 0.61 25.35
N LEU A 459 5.60 0.06 26.56
CA LEU A 459 6.04 -1.31 26.87
C LEU A 459 5.30 -2.34 26.02
N LEU A 460 3.99 -2.17 25.83
CA LEU A 460 3.18 -3.05 24.98
C LEU A 460 3.63 -2.98 23.51
N TYR A 461 3.93 -1.78 23.01
CA TYR A 461 4.46 -1.60 21.66
C TYR A 461 5.85 -2.24 21.51
N LEU A 462 6.70 -2.11 22.53
CA LEU A 462 8.03 -2.71 22.56
C LEU A 462 7.97 -4.25 22.53
N GLN A 463 7.06 -4.85 23.30
CA GLN A 463 6.81 -6.29 23.25
C GLN A 463 6.37 -6.75 21.86
N SER A 464 5.56 -5.95 21.17
CA SER A 464 5.16 -6.24 19.80
C SER A 464 6.34 -6.17 18.81
N LEU A 465 7.24 -5.19 18.97
CA LEU A 465 8.47 -5.10 18.16
C LEU A 465 9.37 -6.32 18.38
N GLU A 466 9.59 -6.71 19.64
CA GLU A 466 10.37 -7.89 20.02
C GLU A 466 9.79 -9.17 19.41
N LYS A 467 8.47 -9.38 19.54
CA LYS A 467 7.76 -10.52 18.95
C LYS A 467 7.95 -10.64 17.44
N HIS A 468 8.16 -9.54 16.75
CA HIS A 468 8.39 -9.49 15.31
C HIS A 468 9.88 -9.31 14.92
N ASN A 469 10.81 -9.48 15.88
CA ASN A 469 12.26 -9.34 15.68
C ASN A 469 12.66 -7.98 15.08
N VAL A 470 12.03 -6.91 15.54
CA VAL A 470 12.34 -5.53 15.13
C VAL A 470 13.01 -4.81 16.29
N ALA A 471 14.20 -4.24 16.05
CA ALA A 471 14.88 -3.41 17.04
C ALA A 471 14.16 -2.06 17.24
N ALA A 472 14.04 -1.62 18.48
CA ALA A 472 13.54 -0.28 18.79
C ALA A 472 14.47 0.80 18.20
N GLN A 473 13.90 1.92 17.75
CA GLN A 473 14.66 3.07 17.25
C GLN A 473 14.98 4.07 18.37
N GLU A 474 15.85 5.03 18.05
CA GLU A 474 16.39 5.99 19.01
C GLU A 474 15.32 6.83 19.71
N GLU A 475 14.42 7.45 18.93
CA GLU A 475 13.39 8.35 19.46
C GLU A 475 12.37 7.63 20.35
N LEU A 476 12.01 6.40 19.98
CA LEU A 476 11.17 5.54 20.81
C LEU A 476 11.85 5.17 22.13
N SER A 477 13.14 4.82 22.07
CA SER A 477 13.94 4.44 23.24
C SER A 477 14.10 5.62 24.21
N LYS A 478 14.40 6.82 23.70
CA LYS A 478 14.48 8.05 24.51
C LYS A 478 13.18 8.36 25.24
N LEU A 479 12.03 8.25 24.54
CA LEU A 479 10.74 8.51 25.15
C LEU A 479 10.41 7.50 26.25
N LEU A 480 10.62 6.21 26.01
CA LEU A 480 10.40 5.17 27.00
C LEU A 480 11.29 5.36 28.25
N ILE A 481 12.56 5.69 28.06
CA ILE A 481 13.48 6.03 29.17
C ILE A 481 12.93 7.20 29.99
N THR A 482 12.52 8.27 29.31
CA THR A 482 12.00 9.49 29.97
C THR A 482 10.77 9.18 30.83
N GLU A 483 9.84 8.35 30.32
CA GLU A 483 8.63 7.98 31.06
C GLU A 483 8.93 7.02 32.22
N LEU A 484 9.84 6.05 32.05
CA LEU A 484 10.25 5.14 33.13
C LEU A 484 10.94 5.88 34.28
N ILE A 485 11.79 6.86 33.96
CA ILE A 485 12.45 7.72 34.94
C ILE A 485 11.40 8.56 35.68
N ARG A 486 10.49 9.22 34.94
CA ARG A 486 9.39 10.01 35.51
C ARG A 486 8.53 9.21 36.49
N ASN A 487 8.24 7.96 36.17
CA ASN A 487 7.44 7.06 36.99
C ASN A 487 8.26 6.27 38.04
N GLN A 488 9.57 6.52 38.14
CA GLN A 488 10.50 5.86 39.06
C GLN A 488 10.57 4.32 38.90
N ASN A 489 10.27 3.79 37.71
CA ASN A 489 10.29 2.37 37.41
C ASN A 489 11.68 1.89 36.94
N TYR A 490 12.68 2.07 37.80
CA TYR A 490 14.10 1.82 37.47
C TYR A 490 14.42 0.34 37.23
N GLU A 491 13.70 -0.59 37.90
CA GLU A 491 13.88 -2.03 37.70
C GLU A 491 13.49 -2.47 36.28
N THR A 492 12.43 -1.88 35.73
CA THR A 492 12.04 -2.15 34.35
C THR A 492 13.06 -1.57 33.38
N LEU A 493 13.53 -0.34 33.60
CA LEU A 493 14.61 0.25 32.80
C LEU A 493 15.87 -0.63 32.78
N ARG A 494 16.29 -1.14 33.95
CA ARG A 494 17.45 -2.04 34.07
C ARG A 494 17.24 -3.34 33.30
N ARG A 495 16.05 -3.94 33.37
CA ARG A 495 15.73 -5.15 32.59
C ARG A 495 15.76 -4.88 31.10
N LEU A 496 15.17 -3.78 30.63
CA LEU A 496 15.14 -3.43 29.20
C LEU A 496 16.55 -3.30 28.61
N VAL A 497 17.49 -2.68 29.34
CA VAL A 497 18.90 -2.59 28.91
C VAL A 497 19.60 -3.94 29.02
N SER A 498 19.36 -4.69 30.10
CA SER A 498 19.98 -6.00 30.31
C SER A 498 19.63 -6.99 29.20
N TYR A 499 18.37 -6.98 28.73
CA TYR A 499 17.88 -7.81 27.62
C TYR A 499 18.02 -7.16 26.23
N SER A 500 18.66 -5.99 26.12
CA SER A 500 18.91 -5.30 24.85
C SER A 500 17.62 -5.01 24.05
N LEU A 501 16.54 -4.67 24.76
CA LEU A 501 15.23 -4.38 24.18
C LEU A 501 15.12 -2.93 23.68
N ILE A 502 15.86 -2.02 24.29
CA ILE A 502 16.03 -0.65 23.77
C ILE A 502 17.25 -0.57 22.87
N MET A 503 17.30 0.43 22.00
CA MET A 503 18.46 0.63 21.13
C MET A 503 19.73 0.86 21.97
N GLU A 504 20.77 0.09 21.68
CA GLU A 504 22.07 0.26 22.31
C GLU A 504 22.94 1.17 21.42
N SER A 505 23.03 2.45 21.79
CA SER A 505 23.84 3.42 21.06
C SER A 505 24.56 4.37 22.00
N LYS A 506 25.68 4.96 21.53
CA LYS A 506 26.40 6.00 22.27
C LYS A 506 25.45 7.16 22.65
N THR A 507 24.55 7.54 21.74
CA THR A 507 23.59 8.63 21.97
C THR A 507 22.62 8.33 23.11
N ILE A 508 22.08 7.10 23.19
CA ILE A 508 21.14 6.72 24.25
C ILE A 508 21.86 6.58 25.60
N ALA A 509 23.08 6.04 25.61
CA ALA A 509 23.88 6.00 26.83
C ALA A 509 24.19 7.40 27.37
N CYS A 510 24.59 8.33 26.51
CA CYS A 510 24.78 9.73 26.90
C CYS A 510 23.48 10.38 27.38
N PHE A 511 22.34 10.05 26.77
CA PHE A 511 21.03 10.50 27.22
C PHE A 511 20.64 9.96 28.61
N LEU A 512 20.99 8.72 28.94
CA LEU A 512 20.81 8.21 30.30
C LEU A 512 21.72 8.96 31.30
N LEU A 513 22.97 9.23 30.91
CA LEU A 513 23.92 9.98 31.75
C LEU A 513 23.47 11.43 32.01
N SER A 514 22.76 12.07 31.08
CA SER A 514 22.22 13.41 31.33
C SER A 514 21.16 13.43 32.45
N HIS A 515 20.53 12.28 32.73
CA HIS A 515 19.56 12.09 33.82
C HIS A 515 20.19 11.43 35.06
N SER A 516 21.52 11.36 35.15
CA SER A 516 22.25 10.73 36.27
C SER A 516 21.95 11.35 37.64
N ASN A 517 21.55 12.62 37.69
CA ASN A 517 21.21 13.31 38.93
C ASN A 517 19.94 12.79 39.60
N GLU A 518 19.06 12.10 38.87
CA GLU A 518 17.77 11.66 39.41
C GLU A 518 17.88 10.38 40.26
N ALA A 519 18.72 9.43 39.83
CA ALA A 519 18.98 8.21 40.60
C ALA A 519 20.34 7.59 40.24
N PRO A 520 21.09 7.06 41.22
CA PRO A 520 22.38 6.39 40.97
C PRO A 520 22.23 5.15 40.08
N VAL A 521 21.06 4.50 40.10
CA VAL A 521 20.74 3.35 39.25
C VAL A 521 20.83 3.70 37.76
N ILE A 522 20.43 4.92 37.36
CA ILE A 522 20.47 5.37 35.96
C ILE A 522 21.91 5.41 35.45
N THR A 523 22.83 5.91 36.28
CA THR A 523 24.26 5.93 35.93
C THR A 523 24.78 4.50 35.72
N GLN A 524 24.44 3.57 36.62
CA GLN A 524 24.87 2.18 36.45
C GLN A 524 24.32 1.56 35.16
N VAL A 525 23.04 1.79 34.86
CA VAL A 525 22.41 1.31 33.62
C VAL A 525 23.09 1.90 32.38
N ALA A 526 23.47 3.18 32.42
CA ALA A 526 24.21 3.82 31.32
C ALA A 526 25.61 3.21 31.14
N LEU A 527 26.33 2.97 32.24
CA LEU A 527 27.64 2.32 32.23
C LEU A 527 27.56 0.87 31.72
N ASP A 528 26.53 0.13 32.12
CA ASP A 528 26.26 -1.23 31.65
C ASP A 528 26.03 -1.24 30.13
N MET A 529 25.23 -0.29 29.61
CA MET A 529 25.02 -0.13 28.16
C MET A 529 26.31 0.24 27.44
N LEU A 530 27.09 1.21 27.94
CA LEU A 530 28.37 1.61 27.33
C LEU A 530 29.36 0.45 27.29
N SER A 531 29.38 -0.37 28.35
CA SER A 531 30.23 -1.56 28.44
C SER A 531 29.87 -2.59 27.36
N LYS A 532 28.57 -2.85 27.15
CA LYS A 532 28.08 -3.74 26.09
C LYS A 532 28.50 -3.29 24.69
N ILE A 533 28.36 -2.00 24.38
CA ILE A 533 28.76 -1.44 23.07
C ILE A 533 30.27 -1.19 22.95
N LYS A 534 31.06 -1.50 23.99
CA LYS A 534 32.52 -1.28 24.07
C LYS A 534 32.94 0.17 23.86
N ALA A 535 32.13 1.14 24.30
CA ALA A 535 32.42 2.56 24.23
C ALA A 535 33.24 3.03 25.45
N ASN A 536 34.45 2.48 25.58
CA ASN A 536 35.32 2.69 26.74
C ASN A 536 35.81 4.15 26.88
N ASP A 537 35.90 4.87 25.76
CA ASP A 537 36.19 6.31 25.70
C ASP A 537 35.21 7.12 26.56
N ILE A 538 33.92 6.87 26.41
CA ILE A 538 32.86 7.58 27.15
C ILE A 538 32.83 7.13 28.62
N ILE A 539 33.01 5.83 28.87
CA ILE A 539 33.04 5.29 30.25
C ILE A 539 34.14 5.96 31.08
N ILE A 540 35.33 6.13 30.49
CA ILE A 540 36.46 6.80 31.14
C ILE A 540 36.08 8.24 31.51
N GLU A 541 35.46 9.00 30.60
CA GLU A 541 35.04 10.38 30.89
C GLU A 541 34.01 10.47 32.02
N VAL A 542 33.06 9.53 32.08
CA VAL A 542 32.07 9.45 33.16
C VAL A 542 32.73 9.12 34.50
N LEU A 543 33.63 8.13 34.54
CA LEU A 543 34.33 7.75 35.77
C LEU A 543 35.24 8.87 36.29
N LEU A 544 35.88 9.62 35.40
CA LEU A 544 36.65 10.82 35.75
C LEU A 544 35.76 11.92 36.34
N GLY A 545 34.56 12.13 35.78
CA GLY A 545 33.58 13.07 36.33
C GLY A 545 33.02 12.67 37.70
N GLN A 546 32.98 11.37 38.02
CA GLN A 546 32.52 10.83 39.31
C GLN A 546 33.63 10.70 40.36
N SER A 547 34.82 11.28 40.13
CA SER A 547 35.98 11.16 41.02
C SER A 547 36.51 9.73 41.20
N LYS A 548 36.12 8.77 40.34
CA LYS A 548 36.60 7.37 40.34
C LYS A 548 37.81 7.21 39.44
N VAL A 549 38.86 7.99 39.69
CA VAL A 549 40.02 8.13 38.79
C VAL A 549 40.81 6.84 38.64
N VAL A 550 40.93 6.04 39.71
CA VAL A 550 41.66 4.77 39.70
C VAL A 550 40.97 3.71 38.83
N ASP A 551 39.64 3.63 38.88
CA ASP A 551 38.88 2.70 38.05
C ASP A 551 38.89 3.13 36.58
N ALA A 552 38.83 4.44 36.31
CA ALA A 552 39.01 4.99 34.98
C ALA A 552 40.39 4.61 34.39
N LEU A 553 41.45 4.73 35.20
CA LEU A 553 42.82 4.40 34.82
C LEU A 553 42.98 2.90 34.54
N ARG A 554 42.34 2.05 35.36
CA ARG A 554 42.33 0.59 35.18
C ARG A 554 41.65 0.20 33.87
N LEU A 555 40.49 0.78 33.55
CA LEU A 555 39.78 0.53 32.31
C LEU A 555 40.55 1.01 31.07
N ALA A 556 41.19 2.19 31.16
CA ALA A 556 42.02 2.73 30.09
C ALA A 556 43.21 1.81 29.77
N LYS A 557 43.85 1.25 30.80
CA LYS A 557 44.95 0.28 30.66
C LYS A 557 44.51 -1.03 30.00
N HIS A 558 43.31 -1.53 30.31
CA HIS A 558 42.81 -2.78 29.72
C HIS A 558 42.30 -2.63 28.28
N THR A 559 41.82 -1.45 27.91
CA THR A 559 41.26 -1.20 26.57
C THR A 559 42.35 -0.95 25.53
N THR A 560 43.44 -0.34 25.95
CA THR A 560 44.49 0.16 25.05
C THR A 560 45.56 -0.90 24.87
N THR A 561 45.24 -1.99 24.17
CA THR A 561 46.17 -3.12 24.01
C THR A 561 47.25 -2.89 22.95
N LEU A 562 47.22 -1.79 22.18
CA LEU A 562 48.18 -1.57 21.09
C LEU A 562 48.84 -0.18 21.01
N ASP A 563 48.33 0.88 21.67
CA ASP A 563 48.99 2.21 21.67
C ASP A 563 48.65 3.05 22.92
N ASP A 564 49.52 3.04 23.95
CA ASP A 564 49.48 3.91 25.15
C ASP A 564 49.50 5.44 24.81
N MET A 565 49.47 5.80 23.52
CA MET A 565 49.55 7.15 22.97
C MET A 565 48.23 7.93 23.00
N SER A 566 47.09 7.28 23.22
CA SER A 566 45.76 7.92 23.14
C SER A 566 45.19 8.44 24.47
N ILE A 567 45.80 8.08 25.60
CA ILE A 567 45.31 8.46 26.94
C ILE A 567 45.84 9.85 27.31
N SER A 568 44.96 10.85 27.42
CA SER A 568 45.33 12.22 27.79
C SER A 568 45.70 12.32 29.27
N ALA A 569 46.99 12.46 29.59
CA ALA A 569 47.48 12.63 30.96
C ALA A 569 46.83 13.80 31.70
N ARG A 570 46.61 14.91 31.01
CA ARG A 570 45.98 16.12 31.55
C ARG A 570 44.60 15.85 32.14
N LYS A 571 43.72 15.15 31.42
CA LYS A 571 42.35 14.87 31.87
C LYS A 571 42.31 14.09 33.18
N PHE A 572 43.19 13.11 33.33
CA PHE A 572 43.28 12.28 34.52
C PHE A 572 43.91 13.02 35.71
N LEU A 573 44.95 13.83 35.48
CA LEU A 573 45.58 14.65 36.51
C LEU A 573 44.67 15.77 37.01
N GLU A 574 43.90 16.39 36.11
CA GLU A 574 42.89 17.39 36.48
C GLU A 574 41.77 16.77 37.33
N ALA A 575 41.28 15.59 36.95
CA ALA A 575 40.28 14.86 37.74
C ALA A 575 40.82 14.44 39.11
N ALA A 576 42.06 13.93 39.18
CA ALA A 576 42.72 13.55 40.43
C ALA A 576 42.99 14.75 41.35
N LEU A 577 43.27 15.93 40.78
CA LEU A 577 43.41 17.15 41.58
C LEU A 577 42.07 17.60 42.17
N LYS A 578 40.98 17.45 41.41
CA LYS A 578 39.61 17.79 41.86
C LYS A 578 39.09 16.85 42.95
N THR A 579 39.64 15.64 43.12
CA THR A 579 39.23 14.74 44.21
C THR A 579 39.72 15.20 45.58
N GLY A 580 40.77 16.02 45.66
CA GLY A 580 41.35 16.51 46.91
C GLY A 580 42.04 15.43 47.77
N ASP A 581 42.37 14.29 47.16
CA ASP A 581 43.06 13.17 47.80
C ASP A 581 44.49 13.07 47.24
N ASP A 582 45.46 13.47 48.05
CA ASP A 582 46.87 13.53 47.70
C ASP A 582 47.43 12.17 47.26
N MET A 583 46.90 11.07 47.82
CA MET A 583 47.32 9.71 47.47
C MET A 583 46.83 9.29 46.08
N ILE A 584 45.60 9.67 45.72
CA ILE A 584 45.06 9.42 44.37
C ILE A 584 45.82 10.24 43.34
N PHE A 585 46.08 11.52 43.63
CA PHE A 585 46.87 12.38 42.74
C PHE A 585 48.30 11.84 42.56
N TYR A 586 49.00 11.49 43.65
CA TYR A 586 50.34 10.92 43.59
C TYR A 586 50.39 9.64 42.75
N SER A 587 49.42 8.74 42.95
CA SER A 587 49.34 7.47 42.23
C SER A 587 49.11 7.65 40.73
N VAL A 588 48.21 8.56 40.35
CA VAL A 588 47.91 8.89 38.95
C VAL A 588 49.10 9.59 38.30
N PHE A 589 49.77 10.51 39.01
CA PHE A 589 50.96 11.21 38.53
C PHE A 589 52.14 10.26 38.31
N LYS A 590 52.43 9.37 39.27
CA LYS A 590 53.44 8.32 39.12
C LYS A 590 53.14 7.36 37.97
N PHE A 591 51.87 7.02 37.76
CA PHE A 591 51.49 6.20 36.61
C PHE A 591 51.88 6.86 35.28
N PHE A 592 51.57 8.14 35.09
CA PHE A 592 51.95 8.84 33.86
C PHE A 592 53.46 9.10 33.74
N GLN A 593 54.19 9.33 34.85
CA GLN A 593 55.67 9.35 34.83
C GLN A 593 56.24 8.02 34.34
N MET A 594 55.71 6.90 34.82
CA MET A 594 56.14 5.56 34.40
C MET A 594 55.73 5.26 32.94
N ARG A 595 54.59 5.79 32.47
CA ARG A 595 54.19 5.73 31.05
C ARG A 595 55.19 6.51 30.18
N ASN A 596 55.49 7.76 30.55
CA ASN A 596 56.42 8.61 29.81
C ASN A 596 57.82 7.99 29.78
N LEU A 597 58.27 7.39 30.88
CA LEU A 597 59.55 6.67 30.94
C LEU A 597 59.59 5.49 29.96
N LYS A 598 58.49 4.73 29.85
CA LYS A 598 58.39 3.62 28.88
C LYS A 598 58.29 4.09 27.43
N GLN A 599 57.62 5.22 27.17
CA GLN A 599 57.34 5.71 25.82
C GLN A 599 58.46 6.58 25.24
N HIS A 600 59.10 7.40 26.09
CA HIS A 600 60.03 8.45 25.67
C HIS A 600 61.38 8.37 26.38
N GLY A 601 61.56 7.42 27.32
CA GLY A 601 62.81 7.28 28.09
C GLY A 601 63.03 8.38 29.13
N SER A 602 62.08 9.31 29.31
CA SER A 602 62.11 10.37 30.34
C SER A 602 60.80 10.36 31.14
N MET A 603 60.88 10.72 32.42
CA MET A 603 59.70 10.89 33.29
C MET A 603 58.95 12.21 33.02
N ASP A 604 59.52 13.10 32.22
CA ASP A 604 58.95 14.43 31.94
C ASP A 604 57.68 14.35 31.08
N PHE A 605 56.73 15.24 31.36
CA PHE A 605 55.57 15.45 30.50
C PHE A 605 55.96 16.31 29.29
N LEU A 606 55.45 15.96 28.11
CA LEU A 606 55.69 16.75 26.91
C LEU A 606 55.04 18.13 27.05
N LYS A 607 55.70 19.19 26.58
CA LYS A 607 55.14 20.57 26.61
C LYS A 607 53.79 20.67 25.90
N THR A 608 53.54 19.80 24.93
CA THR A 608 52.28 19.68 24.17
C THR A 608 51.11 19.14 25.00
N GLU A 609 51.37 18.42 26.10
CA GLU A 609 50.33 17.84 26.96
C GLU A 609 49.76 18.84 27.99
N GLN A 610 50.37 20.02 28.13
CA GLN A 610 49.93 21.12 29.01
C GLN A 610 49.77 20.72 30.49
N CYS A 611 50.67 19.88 31.02
CA CYS A 611 50.61 19.38 32.40
C CYS A 611 51.46 20.17 33.43
N ALA A 612 52.01 21.33 33.06
CA ALA A 612 53.01 22.06 33.87
C ALA A 612 52.51 22.46 35.27
N GLU A 613 51.23 22.85 35.39
CA GLU A 613 50.60 23.20 36.66
C GLU A 613 50.50 22.00 37.62
N PHE A 614 50.24 20.80 37.09
CA PHE A 614 50.18 19.57 37.88
C PHE A 614 51.56 19.12 38.36
N VAL A 615 52.62 19.38 37.57
CA VAL A 615 54.01 19.13 37.97
C VAL A 615 54.41 20.05 39.12
N GLN A 616 54.02 21.33 39.07
CA GLN A 616 54.24 22.27 40.18
C GLN A 616 53.47 21.84 41.44
N HIS A 617 52.22 21.40 41.30
CA HIS A 617 51.44 20.87 42.41
C HIS A 617 52.09 19.63 43.05
N TYR A 618 52.55 18.69 42.22
CA TYR A 618 53.28 17.49 42.68
C TYR A 618 54.56 17.85 43.45
N ASN A 619 55.38 18.76 42.92
CA ASN A 619 56.61 19.22 43.57
C ASN A 619 56.32 19.91 44.92
N ASN A 620 55.22 20.66 45.01
CA ASN A 620 54.81 21.30 46.25
C ASN A 620 54.33 20.29 47.32
N MET A 621 53.81 19.13 46.90
CA MET A 621 53.47 18.02 47.82
C MET A 621 54.71 17.28 48.31
N GLU A 622 55.68 16.99 47.43
CA GLU A 622 56.96 16.37 47.84
C GLU A 622 57.77 17.27 48.81
N THR A 623 57.58 18.58 48.79
CA THR A 623 58.23 19.51 49.75
C THR A 623 57.53 19.63 51.10
N LYS A 624 56.37 18.99 51.30
CA LYS A 624 55.59 19.04 52.56
C LYS A 624 55.68 17.77 53.42
N GLU A 625 56.26 16.68 52.90
CA GLU A 625 56.79 15.57 53.71
C GLU A 625 58.21 15.90 54.19
#